data_AF-A0A2S8ZKZ3-F1
#
_entry.id   AF-A0A2S8ZKZ3-F1
#
_cell.length_a   1.000
_cell.length_b   1.000
_cell.length_c   1.000
_cell.angle_alpha   90.00
_cell.angle_beta   90.00
_cell.angle_gamma   90.00
#
_symmetry.space_group_name_H-M   'P 1'
#
loop_
_entity.id
_entity.type
_entity.pdbx_description
1 polymer ?
#
loop_
_entity_poly.entity_id
_entity_poly.type
_entity_poly.pdbx_seq_one_letter_code
_entity_poly.pdbx_strand_id
1 'polypeptide(L)'
;MNKLNDTLNRLIEISKVLGLNDIDLNSAREYVMHNEYGLSFDTLITQLYEYDIEINIEFYELLVQIGKVLNLDENSYSFMKELIRDGKTIPKTVKDELSIVITSLKK
;
A
#
# COMPACT_ATOMS: atom_id res chain seq x y z
N MET A 1 -11.48 20.88 9.90
CA MET A 1 -10.77 19.59 9.80
C MET A 1 -9.78 19.67 8.64
N ASN A 2 -8.58 19.10 8.77
CA ASN A 2 -7.56 19.12 7.72
C ASN A 2 -7.90 18.06 6.66
N LYS A 3 -8.12 18.47 5.40
CA LYS A 3 -8.50 17.58 4.29
C LYS A 3 -7.56 16.39 4.10
N LEU A 4 -6.26 16.57 4.37
CA LEU A 4 -5.28 15.48 4.31
C LEU A 4 -5.50 14.45 5.42
N ASN A 5 -5.80 14.92 6.65
CA ASN A 5 -6.09 14.05 7.78
C ASN A 5 -7.32 13.18 7.50
N ASP A 6 -8.40 13.77 6.98
CA ASP A 6 -9.61 13.03 6.60
C ASP A 6 -9.31 11.99 5.50
N THR A 7 -8.44 12.34 4.55
CA THR A 7 -8.04 11.45 3.45
C THR A 7 -7.19 10.27 3.96
N LEU A 8 -6.28 10.51 4.91
CA LEU A 8 -5.48 9.46 5.54
C LEU A 8 -6.32 8.55 6.43
N ASN A 9 -7.27 9.10 7.19
CA ASN A 9 -8.21 8.27 7.95
C ASN A 9 -9.05 7.38 7.02
N ARG A 10 -9.46 7.90 5.86
CA ARG A 10 -10.12 7.08 4.84
C ARG A 10 -9.21 5.97 4.31
N LEU A 11 -7.93 6.25 4.07
CA LEU A 11 -6.96 5.23 3.66
C LEU A 11 -6.85 4.12 4.71
N ILE A 12 -6.72 4.48 6.00
CA ILE A 12 -6.67 3.54 7.13
C ILE A 12 -7.90 2.65 7.17
N GLU A 13 -9.11 3.22 7.06
CA GLU A 13 -10.34 2.44 7.10
C GLU A 13 -10.48 1.50 5.89
N ILE A 14 -10.02 1.90 4.70
CA ILE A 14 -10.02 0.99 3.55
C ILE A 14 -8.97 -0.11 3.73
N SER A 15 -7.76 0.21 4.21
CA SER A 15 -6.73 -0.79 4.52
C SER A 15 -7.20 -1.84 5.53
N LYS A 16 -8.02 -1.43 6.51
CA LYS A 16 -8.68 -2.34 7.44
C LYS A 16 -9.62 -3.31 6.73
N VAL A 17 -10.46 -2.80 5.82
CA VAL A 17 -11.38 -3.63 5.02
C VAL A 17 -10.61 -4.62 4.13
N LEU A 18 -9.44 -4.22 3.63
CA LEU A 18 -8.55 -5.07 2.85
C LEU A 18 -7.81 -6.13 3.68
N GLY A 19 -7.90 -6.07 5.01
CA GLY A 19 -7.35 -7.09 5.90
C GLY A 19 -5.99 -6.75 6.52
N LEU A 20 -5.54 -5.48 6.45
CA LEU A 20 -4.37 -5.05 7.22
C LEU A 20 -4.67 -5.17 8.72
N ASN A 21 -3.69 -5.66 9.50
CA ASN A 21 -3.89 -5.97 10.92
C ASN A 21 -4.00 -4.70 11.79
N ASP A 22 -4.59 -4.84 12.98
CA ASP A 22 -4.82 -3.70 13.86
C ASP A 22 -3.54 -3.05 14.41
N ILE A 23 -2.41 -3.77 14.48
CA ILE A 23 -1.14 -3.22 14.96
C ILE A 23 -0.68 -2.12 13.99
N ASP A 24 -0.61 -2.42 12.69
CA ASP A 24 -0.16 -1.46 11.68
C ASP A 24 -1.14 -0.31 11.50
N LEU A 25 -2.44 -0.60 11.57
CA LEU A 25 -3.49 0.43 11.53
C LEU A 25 -3.38 1.39 12.72
N ASN A 26 -3.06 0.89 13.91
CA ASN A 26 -2.91 1.73 15.09
C ASN A 26 -1.64 2.60 15.01
N SER A 27 -0.52 2.06 14.53
CA SER A 27 0.68 2.86 14.25
C SER A 27 0.39 3.98 13.25
N ALA A 28 -0.29 3.67 12.14
CA ALA A 28 -0.68 4.67 11.16
C ALA A 28 -1.60 5.77 11.72
N ARG A 29 -2.54 5.41 12.61
CA ARG A 29 -3.43 6.37 13.30
C ARG A 29 -2.65 7.28 14.25
N GLU A 30 -1.70 6.74 15.01
CA GLU A 30 -0.85 7.50 15.91
C GLU A 30 -0.06 8.57 15.13
N TYR A 31 0.52 8.19 13.99
CA TYR A 31 1.19 9.16 13.10
C TYR A 31 0.25 10.27 12.60
N VAL A 32 -1.00 9.95 12.25
CA VAL A 32 -1.99 10.98 11.89
C VAL A 32 -2.28 11.93 13.06
N MET A 33 -2.42 11.40 14.28
CA MET A 33 -2.66 12.20 15.49
C MET A 33 -1.50 13.16 15.80
N HIS A 34 -0.26 12.75 15.49
CA HIS A 34 0.94 13.56 15.66
C HIS A 34 1.29 14.44 14.45
N ASN A 35 0.43 14.50 13.43
CA ASN A 35 0.65 15.20 12.16
C ASN A 35 1.85 14.68 11.34
N GLU A 36 2.30 13.47 11.62
CA GLU A 36 3.36 12.76 10.90
C GLU A 36 2.79 12.05 9.67
N TYR A 37 2.14 12.81 8.79
CA TYR A 37 1.35 12.28 7.68
C TYR A 37 2.15 11.42 6.68
N GLY A 38 3.41 11.79 6.44
CA GLY A 38 4.31 11.01 5.60
C GLY A 38 4.59 9.62 6.17
N LEU A 39 4.83 9.53 7.48
CA LEU A 39 5.06 8.25 8.18
C LEU A 39 3.79 7.40 8.21
N SER A 40 2.62 8.01 8.41
CA SER A 40 1.34 7.30 8.30
C SER A 40 1.14 6.67 6.92
N PHE A 41 1.37 7.46 5.86
CA PHE A 41 1.27 6.98 4.49
C PHE A 41 2.27 5.86 4.19
N ASP A 42 3.54 6.07 4.53
CA ASP A 42 4.64 5.12 4.28
C ASP A 42 4.42 3.79 5.01
N THR A 43 3.96 3.86 6.27
CA THR A 43 3.61 2.68 7.06
C THR A 43 2.51 1.88 6.37
N LEU A 44 1.43 2.53 5.95
CA LEU A 44 0.31 1.83 5.31
C LEU A 44 0.72 1.14 4.00
N ILE A 45 1.42 1.85 3.10
CA ILE A 45 1.80 1.26 1.81
C ILE A 45 2.85 0.16 1.97
N THR A 46 3.78 0.31 2.92
CA THR A 46 4.80 -0.70 3.18
C THR A 46 4.17 -1.97 3.71
N GLN A 47 3.31 -1.87 4.72
CA GLN A 47 2.69 -3.04 5.34
C GLN A 47 1.72 -3.75 4.40
N LEU A 48 0.94 -3.02 3.60
CA LEU A 48 0.11 -3.62 2.54
C LEU A 48 0.96 -4.43 1.55
N TYR A 49 2.12 -3.93 1.17
CA TYR A 49 3.02 -4.61 0.24
C TYR A 49 3.77 -5.80 0.85
N GLU A 50 4.20 -5.70 2.10
CA GLU A 50 4.86 -6.79 2.82
C GLU A 50 3.92 -7.99 3.02
N TYR A 51 2.64 -7.73 3.26
CA TYR A 51 1.63 -8.78 3.41
C TYR A 51 0.96 -9.22 2.09
N ASP A 52 1.44 -8.75 0.93
CA ASP A 52 0.85 -9.01 -0.39
C ASP A 52 -0.67 -8.74 -0.43
N ILE A 53 -1.12 -7.70 0.28
CA ILE A 53 -2.54 -7.34 0.36
C ILE A 53 -2.96 -6.70 -0.97
N GLU A 54 -3.88 -7.38 -1.64
CA GLU A 54 -4.38 -6.98 -2.95
C GLU A 54 -5.18 -5.67 -2.86
N ILE A 55 -5.00 -4.81 -3.87
CA ILE A 55 -5.72 -3.54 -4.01
C ILE A 55 -6.42 -3.47 -5.36
N ASN A 56 -7.39 -2.56 -5.48
CA ASN A 56 -7.97 -2.18 -6.77
C ASN A 56 -7.37 -0.86 -7.28
N ILE A 57 -7.77 -0.47 -8.49
CA ILE A 57 -7.28 0.75 -9.12
C ILE A 57 -7.72 2.01 -8.36
N GLU A 58 -8.93 2.01 -7.82
CA GLU A 58 -9.48 3.14 -7.06
C GLU A 58 -8.68 3.39 -5.77
N PHE A 59 -8.19 2.33 -5.12
CA PHE A 59 -7.28 2.43 -3.98
C PHE A 59 -5.93 3.01 -4.41
N TYR A 60 -5.36 2.55 -5.51
CA TYR A 60 -4.10 3.10 -6.02
C TYR A 60 -4.23 4.59 -6.38
N GLU A 61 -5.35 5.01 -6.97
CA GLU A 61 -5.63 6.42 -7.25
C GLU A 61 -5.70 7.27 -5.98
N LEU A 62 -6.23 6.72 -4.87
CA LEU A 62 -6.19 7.37 -3.56
C LEU A 62 -4.75 7.56 -3.07
N LEU A 63 -3.87 6.58 -3.27
CA LEU A 63 -2.44 6.71 -2.93
C LEU A 63 -1.78 7.85 -3.73
N VAL A 64 -2.04 7.92 -5.03
CA VAL A 64 -1.52 8.99 -5.91
C VAL A 64 -1.99 10.37 -5.44
N GLN A 65 -3.26 10.49 -5.03
CA GLN A 65 -3.80 11.75 -4.51
C GLN A 65 -3.08 12.18 -3.22
N ILE A 66 -2.87 11.25 -2.29
CA ILE A 66 -2.17 11.52 -1.03
C ILE A 66 -0.70 11.88 -1.30
N GLY A 67 0.00 11.09 -2.13
CA GLY A 67 1.39 11.33 -2.51
C GLY A 67 1.61 12.72 -3.11
N LYS A 68 0.69 13.19 -3.97
CA LYS A 68 0.72 14.56 -4.51
C LYS A 68 0.58 15.63 -3.43
N VAL A 69 -0.32 15.44 -2.46
CA VAL A 69 -0.51 16.39 -1.35
C VAL A 69 0.71 16.41 -0.42
N LEU A 70 1.37 15.26 -0.24
CA LEU A 70 2.61 15.12 0.53
C LEU A 70 3.88 15.52 -0.24
N ASN A 71 3.75 15.90 -1.51
CA ASN A 71 4.87 16.22 -2.42
C ASN A 71 5.89 15.06 -2.53
N LEU A 72 5.40 13.82 -2.60
CA LEU A 72 6.18 12.61 -2.80
C LEU A 72 6.30 12.27 -4.29
N ASP A 73 7.45 11.76 -4.69
CA ASP A 73 7.69 11.21 -6.04
C ASP A 73 6.87 9.92 -6.22
N GLU A 74 6.22 9.73 -7.38
CA GLU A 74 5.46 8.50 -7.65
C GLU A 74 6.32 7.23 -7.56
N ASN A 75 7.61 7.33 -7.87
CA ASN A 75 8.55 6.21 -7.74
C ASN A 75 8.66 5.70 -6.29
N SER A 76 8.31 6.50 -5.29
CA SER A 76 8.35 6.08 -3.88
C SER A 76 7.18 5.18 -3.47
N TYR A 77 6.13 5.05 -4.31
CA TYR A 77 4.97 4.21 -4.03
C TYR A 77 4.46 3.44 -5.25
N SER A 78 5.13 3.54 -6.40
CA SER A 78 4.74 2.85 -7.64
C SER A 78 4.81 1.32 -7.54
N PHE A 79 5.55 0.78 -6.57
CA PHE A 79 5.58 -0.66 -6.28
C PHE A 79 4.19 -1.21 -5.92
N MET A 80 3.30 -0.38 -5.39
CA MET A 80 1.91 -0.76 -5.09
C MET A 80 1.13 -1.17 -6.33
N LYS A 81 1.57 -0.81 -7.55
CA LYS A 81 0.96 -1.28 -8.81
C LYS A 81 1.01 -2.81 -8.93
N GLU A 82 1.96 -3.47 -8.30
CA GLU A 82 2.09 -4.93 -8.31
C GLU A 82 0.98 -5.64 -7.55
N LEU A 83 0.34 -4.94 -6.61
CA LEU A 83 -0.77 -5.45 -5.80
C LEU A 83 -2.14 -5.24 -6.49
N ILE A 84 -2.20 -4.52 -7.61
CA ILE A 84 -3.46 -4.28 -8.33
C ILE A 84 -3.96 -5.59 -8.95
N ARG A 85 -5.18 -6.00 -8.59
CA ARG A 85 -5.86 -7.13 -9.21
C ARG A 85 -6.96 -6.65 -10.15
N ASP A 86 -6.74 -6.85 -11.45
CA ASP A 86 -7.71 -6.51 -12.50
C ASP A 86 -8.01 -7.68 -13.45
N GLY A 87 -7.72 -8.91 -13.01
CA GLY A 87 -7.82 -10.14 -13.83
C GLY A 87 -6.78 -10.25 -14.95
N LYS A 88 -5.92 -9.23 -15.14
CA LYS A 88 -4.83 -9.22 -16.14
C LYS A 88 -3.44 -9.21 -15.48
N THR A 89 -3.33 -8.84 -14.21
CA THR A 89 -2.08 -8.88 -13.45
C THR A 89 -1.79 -10.26 -12.86
N ILE A 90 -0.56 -10.75 -13.04
CA ILE A 90 -0.05 -11.94 -12.34
C ILE A 90 0.33 -11.55 -10.89
N PRO A 91 -0.19 -12.25 -9.85
CA PRO A 91 0.20 -12.05 -8.46
C PRO A 91 1.69 -12.04 -8.20
N LYS A 92 2.16 -11.19 -7.27
CA LYS A 92 3.56 -11.14 -6.83
C LYS A 92 4.00 -12.48 -6.25
N THR A 93 3.22 -13.04 -5.34
CA THR A 93 3.41 -14.41 -4.80
C THR A 93 3.62 -15.46 -5.90
N VAL A 94 2.82 -15.42 -6.97
CA VAL A 94 2.98 -16.33 -8.11
C VAL A 94 4.27 -16.06 -8.87
N LYS A 95 4.65 -14.79 -9.09
CA LYS A 95 5.94 -14.43 -9.73
C LYS A 95 7.14 -14.89 -8.88
N ASP A 96 7.04 -14.77 -7.57
CA ASP A 96 8.09 -15.15 -6.63
C ASP A 96 8.30 -16.67 -6.65
N GLU A 97 7.23 -17.47 -6.57
CA GLU A 97 7.30 -18.93 -6.69
C GLU A 97 7.86 -19.37 -8.05
N LEU A 98 7.38 -18.76 -9.15
CA LEU A 98 7.90 -19.05 -10.49
C LEU A 98 9.39 -18.74 -10.62
N SER A 99 9.85 -17.66 -9.99
CA SER A 99 11.27 -17.27 -9.98
C SER A 99 12.14 -18.32 -9.28
N ILE A 100 11.65 -18.91 -8.20
CA ILE A 100 12.31 -20.03 -7.49
C ILE A 100 12.41 -21.25 -8.42
N VAL A 101 11.31 -21.63 -9.09
CA VAL A 101 11.27 -22.78 -10.00
C VAL A 101 12.19 -22.58 -11.21
N ILE A 102 12.16 -21.41 -11.85
CA ILE A 102 13.02 -21.12 -13.01
C ILE A 102 14.50 -21.17 -12.61
N THR A 103 14.84 -20.68 -11.42
CA THR A 103 16.22 -20.69 -10.90
C THR A 103 16.69 -22.12 -10.62
N SER A 104 15.82 -23.00 -10.13
CA SER A 104 16.18 -24.41 -9.86
C SER A 104 16.41 -25.21 -11.14
N LEU A 105 15.72 -24.87 -12.24
CA LEU A 105 15.87 -25.54 -13.56
C LEU A 105 17.12 -25.11 -14.35
N LYS A 106 17.80 -24.02 -13.96
CA LYS A 106 19.06 -23.56 -14.59
C LYS A 106 20.32 -24.21 -14.00
N LYS A 107 20.16 -25.11 -13.02
CA LYS A 107 21.24 -25.92 -12.42
C LYS A 107 21.35 -27.27 -13.12
#